data_AF-A0A2E3Z5Z4-F1
#
_entry.id   AF-A0A2E3Z5Z4-F1
#
_cell.length_a   1.000
_cell.length_b   1.000
_cell.length_c   1.000
_cell.angle_alpha   90.00
_cell.angle_beta   90.00
_cell.angle_gamma   90.00
#
_symmetry.space_group_name_H-M   'P 1'
#
loop_
_entity.id
_entity.type
_entity.pdbx_description
1 polymer ?
#
loop_
_entity_poly.entity_id
_entity_poly.type
_entity_poly.pdbx_seq_one_letter_code
_entity_poly.pdbx_strand_id
1 'polypeptide(L)'
;LTLAVQARDAYDLSGKPHIGSSQRFLLDIVTESELRAQLEKRELSLRQRFESIYEKMTGIQDLLTRIQVQPLTPIDTPSRQITGSETADHEMADEDTMGQSELERIQERDRLRIRGALQNVTQIAYETLGVSEGFEDIVEELINNRVDTEELKRRLVGGIAEPLRNIGDKMLPALEARIQLLEVAYRNQQSVEESQLRTVAEGEVVLEAMKQVLDRMLELESYNEIVELLRGIVKDHEKLKELTKKERRQKLRSLLDDN
;
A
#
# COMPACT_ATOMS: atom_id res chain seq x y z
N LEU A 1 -6.65 30.24 -13.51
CA LEU A 1 -8.00 30.38 -14.10
C LEU A 1 -9.00 29.76 -13.11
N THR A 2 -10.22 30.29 -12.94
CA THR A 2 -11.23 29.67 -12.05
C THR A 2 -12.52 29.36 -12.79
N LEU A 3 -13.06 28.15 -12.60
CA LEU A 3 -14.29 27.67 -13.20
C LEU A 3 -15.30 27.34 -12.10
N ALA A 4 -16.57 27.68 -12.29
CA ALA A 4 -17.66 27.23 -11.43
C ALA A 4 -18.90 26.99 -12.28
N VAL A 5 -19.68 25.98 -11.93
CA VAL A 5 -20.93 25.63 -12.61
C VAL A 5 -22.09 26.10 -11.72
N GLN A 6 -23.08 26.74 -12.33
CA GLN A 6 -24.33 27.09 -11.66
C GLN A 6 -25.48 26.37 -12.34
N ALA A 7 -26.33 25.75 -11.54
CA ALA A 7 -27.57 25.13 -11.99
C ALA A 7 -28.75 25.90 -11.40
N ARG A 8 -29.77 26.14 -12.22
CA ARG A 8 -31.01 26.80 -11.82
C ARG A 8 -32.16 25.81 -11.98
N ASP A 9 -33.01 25.70 -10.97
CA ASP A 9 -34.24 24.91 -11.08
C ASP A 9 -35.33 25.65 -11.89
N ALA A 10 -36.43 24.95 -12.17
CA ALA A 10 -37.59 25.48 -12.89
C ALA A 10 -38.71 25.96 -11.95
N TYR A 11 -38.38 26.34 -10.71
CA TYR A 11 -39.38 26.78 -9.73
C TYR A 11 -40.00 28.13 -10.13
N ASP A 12 -41.32 28.16 -10.33
CA ASP A 12 -42.07 29.32 -10.87
C ASP A 12 -43.20 29.86 -9.96
N LEU A 13 -43.42 29.24 -8.80
CA LEU A 13 -44.51 29.59 -7.88
C LEU A 13 -44.03 30.46 -6.71
N SER A 14 -43.98 31.77 -6.97
CA SER A 14 -43.70 32.86 -6.01
C SER A 14 -42.33 32.80 -5.31
N GLY A 15 -41.30 33.33 -5.99
CA GLY A 15 -39.95 33.48 -5.43
C GLY A 15 -38.90 33.76 -6.52
N LYS A 16 -37.63 33.87 -6.12
CA LYS A 16 -36.51 33.77 -7.08
C LYS A 16 -36.18 32.28 -7.29
N PRO A 17 -35.77 31.85 -8.51
CA PRO A 17 -35.37 30.46 -8.76
C PRO A 17 -34.25 30.03 -7.81
N HIS A 18 -34.23 28.77 -7.41
CA HIS A 18 -33.11 28.28 -6.62
C HIS A 18 -31.91 28.08 -7.55
N ILE A 19 -30.78 28.67 -7.16
CA ILE A 19 -29.51 28.55 -7.87
C ILE A 19 -28.56 27.76 -6.97
N GLY A 20 -28.23 26.55 -7.39
CA GLY A 20 -27.13 25.78 -6.82
C GLY A 20 -25.84 26.14 -7.54
N SER A 21 -24.77 26.39 -6.78
CA SER A 21 -23.43 26.58 -7.35
C SER A 21 -22.52 25.44 -6.94
N SER A 22 -21.70 24.96 -7.87
CA SER A 22 -20.58 24.07 -7.56
C SER A 22 -19.51 24.80 -6.74
N GLN A 23 -18.59 24.02 -6.17
CA GLN A 23 -17.31 24.55 -5.74
C GLN A 23 -16.56 25.21 -6.91
N ARG A 24 -15.65 26.14 -6.58
CA ARG A 24 -14.79 26.79 -7.57
C ARG A 24 -13.59 25.89 -7.85
N PHE A 25 -13.41 25.53 -9.11
CA PHE A 25 -12.24 24.81 -9.60
C PHE A 25 -11.15 25.79 -9.98
N LEU A 26 -9.92 25.55 -9.53
CA LEU A 26 -8.75 26.34 -9.88
C LEU A 26 -7.96 25.56 -10.94
N LEU A 27 -7.76 26.20 -12.09
CA LEU A 27 -7.13 25.63 -13.27
C LEU A 27 -5.83 26.41 -13.55
N ASP A 28 -4.72 25.71 -13.59
CA ASP A 28 -3.42 26.27 -13.94
C ASP A 28 -3.08 25.94 -15.40
N ILE A 29 -2.62 26.95 -16.14
CA ILE A 29 -2.18 26.78 -17.53
C ILE A 29 -0.70 26.43 -17.49
N VAL A 30 -0.39 25.21 -17.88
CA VAL A 30 0.97 24.65 -17.89
C VAL A 30 1.33 24.19 -19.30
N THR A 31 2.63 24.14 -19.58
CA THR A 31 3.13 23.49 -20.79
C THR A 31 2.99 21.97 -20.70
N GLU A 32 3.00 21.27 -21.84
CA GLU A 32 2.96 19.79 -21.89
C GLU A 32 4.09 19.18 -21.04
N SER A 33 5.30 19.73 -21.12
CA SER A 33 6.45 19.27 -20.34
C SER A 33 6.29 19.46 -18.83
N GLU A 34 5.66 20.55 -18.40
CA GLU A 34 5.40 20.82 -16.99
C GLU A 34 4.30 19.89 -16.45
N LEU A 35 3.23 19.66 -17.22
CA LEU A 35 2.18 18.71 -16.86
C LEU A 35 2.77 17.30 -16.68
N ARG A 36 3.58 16.84 -17.63
CA ARG A 36 4.24 15.53 -17.53
C ARG A 36 5.10 15.41 -16.27
N ALA A 37 5.93 16.42 -15.97
CA ALA A 37 6.76 16.40 -14.77
C ALA A 37 5.93 16.37 -13.47
N GLN A 38 4.78 17.06 -13.43
CA GLN A 38 3.88 17.02 -12.28
C GLN A 38 3.22 15.63 -12.12
N LEU A 39 2.78 15.03 -13.21
CA LEU A 39 2.18 13.69 -13.22
C LEU A 39 3.20 12.60 -12.87
N GLU A 40 4.43 12.68 -13.39
CA GLU A 40 5.55 11.80 -13.02
C GLU A 40 5.83 11.83 -11.51
N LYS A 41 5.81 13.03 -10.91
CA LYS A 41 5.98 13.18 -9.46
C LYS A 41 4.82 12.55 -8.66
N ARG A 42 3.59 12.68 -9.15
CA ARG A 42 2.42 12.04 -8.52
C ARG A 42 2.51 10.52 -8.62
N GLU A 43 2.89 10.01 -9.79
CA GLU A 43 3.16 8.58 -10.00
C GLU A 43 4.20 8.03 -9.02
N LEU A 44 5.34 8.72 -8.85
CA LEU A 44 6.36 8.34 -7.86
C LEU A 44 5.79 8.28 -6.44
N SER A 45 4.98 9.27 -6.05
CA SER A 45 4.34 9.28 -4.74
C SER A 45 3.35 8.13 -4.55
N LEU A 46 2.59 7.77 -5.59
CA LEU A 46 1.66 6.63 -5.56
C LEU A 46 2.41 5.31 -5.43
N ARG A 47 3.55 5.18 -6.10
CA ARG A 47 4.43 4.02 -5.97
C ARG A 47 4.97 3.88 -4.56
N GLN A 48 5.56 4.93 -3.99
CA GLN A 48 6.10 4.89 -2.60
C GLN A 48 5.00 4.50 -1.60
N ARG A 49 3.78 4.99 -1.82
CA ARG A 49 2.61 4.59 -1.05
C ARG A 49 2.32 3.10 -1.23
N PHE A 50 2.37 2.57 -2.45
CA PHE A 50 2.14 1.14 -2.71
C PHE A 50 3.24 0.24 -2.15
N GLU A 51 4.51 0.65 -2.22
CA GLU A 51 5.63 -0.05 -1.57
C GLU A 51 5.39 -0.15 -0.05
N SER A 52 4.95 0.94 0.58
CA SER A 52 4.59 0.94 2.00
C SER A 52 3.41 -0.02 2.30
N ILE A 53 2.43 -0.12 1.39
CA ILE A 53 1.30 -1.06 1.52
C ILE A 53 1.79 -2.52 1.38
N TYR A 54 2.71 -2.78 0.45
CA TYR A 54 3.33 -4.09 0.25
C TYR A 54 4.14 -4.55 1.47
N GLU A 55 4.90 -3.65 2.10
CA GLU A 55 5.61 -3.94 3.36
C GLU A 55 4.64 -4.32 4.48
N LYS A 56 3.52 -3.59 4.62
CA LYS A 56 2.46 -3.95 5.59
C LYS A 56 1.89 -5.34 5.31
N MET A 57 1.62 -5.67 4.05
CA MET A 57 1.10 -6.99 3.67
C MET A 57 2.09 -8.11 3.98
N THR A 58 3.38 -7.87 3.76
CA THR A 58 4.46 -8.79 4.16
C THR A 58 4.45 -9.01 5.67
N GLY A 59 4.28 -7.94 6.45
CA GLY A 59 4.11 -8.03 7.91
C GLY A 59 2.89 -8.86 8.34
N ILE A 60 1.77 -8.78 7.62
CA ILE A 60 0.59 -9.62 7.88
C ILE A 60 0.91 -11.09 7.61
N GLN A 61 1.57 -11.38 6.50
CA GLN A 61 1.99 -12.74 6.15
C GLN A 61 2.88 -13.35 7.24
N ASP A 62 3.85 -12.58 7.73
CA ASP A 62 4.72 -12.98 8.86
C ASP A 62 3.93 -13.22 10.16
N LEU A 63 2.86 -12.47 10.40
CA LEU A 63 2.00 -12.70 11.58
C LEU A 63 1.18 -13.98 11.43
N LEU A 64 0.65 -14.25 10.23
CA LEU A 64 -0.16 -15.44 9.94
C LEU A 64 0.68 -16.73 10.03
N THR A 65 1.93 -16.71 9.58
CA THR A 65 2.85 -17.86 9.69
C THR A 65 3.27 -18.15 11.13
N ARG A 66 3.25 -17.14 12.02
CA ARG A 66 3.61 -17.27 13.45
C ARG A 66 2.49 -17.79 14.36
N ILE A 67 1.28 -17.98 13.84
CA ILE A 67 0.19 -18.58 14.61
C ILE A 67 0.59 -20.02 14.90
N GLN A 68 0.61 -20.40 16.18
CA GLN A 68 1.08 -21.73 16.59
C GLN A 68 -0.10 -22.69 16.56
N VAL A 69 -0.05 -23.67 15.65
CA VAL A 69 -0.89 -24.85 15.73
C VAL A 69 -0.12 -25.86 16.56
N GLN A 70 -0.41 -25.91 17.87
CA GLN A 70 0.11 -27.00 18.66
C GLN A 70 -0.60 -28.28 18.20
N PRO A 71 0.11 -29.34 17.79
CA PRO A 71 -0.51 -30.66 17.78
C PRO A 71 -0.91 -30.96 19.22
N LEU A 72 -2.13 -31.45 19.43
CA LEU A 72 -2.50 -32.15 20.66
C LEU A 72 -1.49 -33.30 20.81
N THR A 73 -0.37 -33.07 21.50
CA THR A 73 0.49 -34.16 21.93
C THR A 73 -0.40 -35.06 22.76
N PRO A 74 -0.59 -36.35 22.40
CA PRO A 74 -1.18 -37.29 23.31
C PRO A 74 -0.33 -37.21 24.57
N ILE A 75 -0.97 -37.06 25.72
CA ILE A 75 -0.31 -37.25 27.00
C ILE A 75 0.17 -38.70 26.96
N ASP A 76 1.41 -38.91 26.51
CA ASP A 76 2.11 -40.17 26.65
C ASP A 76 2.19 -40.39 28.15
N THR A 77 1.25 -41.19 28.65
CA THR A 77 1.21 -41.61 30.04
C THR A 77 2.49 -42.40 30.22
N PRO A 78 3.51 -41.92 30.96
CA PRO A 78 4.61 -42.80 31.28
C PRO A 78 4.00 -43.89 32.15
N SER A 79 4.01 -45.11 31.63
CA SER A 79 3.65 -46.29 32.40
C SER A 79 4.60 -46.37 33.58
N ARG A 80 4.18 -45.78 34.71
CA ARG A 80 4.85 -45.82 35.99
C ARG A 80 4.74 -47.28 36.43
N GLN A 81 5.80 -48.04 36.21
CA GLN A 81 5.98 -49.31 36.91
C GLN A 81 5.91 -49.03 38.40
N ILE A 82 4.85 -49.52 39.01
CA ILE A 82 4.62 -49.45 40.45
C ILE A 82 5.63 -50.41 41.09
N THR A 83 6.71 -49.86 41.65
CA THR A 83 7.46 -50.49 42.74
C THR A 83 7.49 -49.49 43.88
N GLY A 84 6.77 -49.83 44.96
CA GLY A 84 6.36 -48.90 46.00
C GLY A 84 7.49 -48.33 46.86
N SER A 85 7.22 -47.14 47.40
CA SER A 85 7.41 -46.81 48.82
C SER A 85 6.77 -45.44 49.07
N GLU A 86 6.05 -45.34 50.18
CA GLU A 86 5.27 -44.19 50.65
C GLU A 86 6.17 -43.01 51.02
N THR A 87 5.80 -41.77 50.62
CA THR A 87 5.75 -40.55 51.44
C THR A 87 5.27 -39.33 50.62
N ALA A 88 4.14 -38.75 51.04
CA ALA A 88 3.64 -37.36 50.94
C ALA A 88 4.04 -36.53 49.70
N ASP A 89 3.14 -36.28 48.74
CA ASP A 89 2.08 -35.23 48.73
C ASP A 89 2.62 -33.80 48.98
N HIS A 90 3.07 -33.12 47.91
CA HIS A 90 2.84 -31.69 47.58
C HIS A 90 3.84 -31.09 46.56
N GLU A 91 3.98 -31.65 45.34
CA GLU A 91 4.77 -30.94 44.29
C GLU A 91 4.19 -30.99 42.86
N MET A 92 3.10 -31.72 42.59
CA MET A 92 2.58 -31.89 41.21
C MET A 92 1.46 -30.90 40.80
N ALA A 93 1.01 -29.99 41.68
CA ALA A 93 -0.09 -29.07 41.36
C ALA A 93 0.37 -27.76 40.68
N ASP A 94 1.64 -27.38 40.84
CA ASP A 94 2.16 -26.10 40.37
C ASP A 94 2.65 -26.14 38.91
N GLU A 95 3.16 -27.28 38.41
CA GLU A 95 3.63 -27.40 37.01
C GLU A 95 2.47 -27.40 35.99
N ASP A 96 1.39 -28.12 36.27
CA ASP A 96 0.21 -28.16 35.37
C ASP A 96 -0.53 -26.81 35.32
N THR A 97 -0.59 -26.09 36.44
CA THR A 97 -1.24 -24.77 36.52
C THR A 97 -0.42 -23.71 35.77
N MET A 98 0.92 -23.78 35.85
CA MET A 98 1.83 -22.90 35.09
C MET A 98 1.73 -23.16 33.58
N GLY A 99 1.66 -24.43 33.15
CA GLY A 99 1.51 -24.80 31.73
C GLY A 99 0.17 -24.36 31.14
N GLN A 100 -0.93 -24.47 31.90
CA GLN A 100 -2.24 -23.97 31.48
C GLN A 100 -2.27 -22.44 31.31
N SER A 101 -1.67 -21.70 32.25
CA SER A 101 -1.53 -20.23 32.15
C SER A 101 -0.69 -19.82 30.94
N GLU A 102 0.36 -20.57 30.58
CA GLU A 102 1.17 -20.27 29.39
C GLU A 102 0.41 -20.55 28.09
N LEU A 103 -0.38 -21.63 28.06
CA LEU A 103 -1.21 -21.99 26.91
C LEU A 103 -2.31 -20.96 26.65
N GLU A 104 -2.98 -20.48 27.69
CA GLU A 104 -3.99 -19.42 27.59
C GLU A 104 -3.39 -18.12 27.02
N ARG A 105 -2.18 -17.73 27.47
CA ARG A 105 -1.47 -16.54 26.95
C ARG A 105 -1.13 -16.68 25.47
N ILE A 106 -0.71 -17.87 25.03
CA ILE A 106 -0.41 -18.13 23.61
C ILE A 106 -1.70 -18.02 22.78
N GLN A 107 -2.80 -18.58 23.27
CA GLN A 107 -4.10 -18.52 22.58
C GLN A 107 -4.65 -17.09 22.47
N GLU A 108 -4.56 -16.30 23.55
CA GLU A 108 -4.96 -14.90 23.54
C GLU A 108 -4.13 -14.09 22.54
N ARG A 109 -2.81 -14.30 22.52
CA ARG A 109 -1.90 -13.64 21.57
C ARG A 109 -2.25 -13.99 20.13
N ASP A 110 -2.50 -15.25 19.82
CA ASP A 110 -2.81 -15.70 18.47
C ASP A 110 -4.18 -15.21 18.00
N ARG A 111 -5.16 -15.15 18.91
CA ARG A 111 -6.45 -14.49 18.63
C ARG A 111 -6.30 -13.00 18.31
N LEU A 112 -5.44 -12.29 19.04
CA LEU A 112 -5.13 -10.89 18.75
C LEU A 112 -4.43 -10.73 17.38
N ARG A 113 -3.54 -11.65 17.02
CA ARG A 113 -2.89 -11.66 15.69
C ARG A 113 -3.90 -11.87 14.56
N ILE A 114 -4.80 -12.84 14.70
CA ILE A 114 -5.85 -13.11 13.69
C ILE A 114 -6.74 -11.89 13.50
N ARG A 115 -7.22 -11.29 14.59
CA ARG A 115 -8.06 -10.08 14.51
C ARG A 115 -7.32 -8.88 13.92
N GLY A 116 -6.06 -8.69 14.32
CA GLY A 116 -5.21 -7.64 13.77
C GLY A 116 -4.95 -7.83 12.28
N ALA A 117 -4.67 -9.06 11.85
CA ALA A 117 -4.51 -9.40 10.43
C ALA A 117 -5.77 -9.07 9.63
N LEU A 118 -6.95 -9.43 10.15
CA LEU A 118 -8.24 -9.12 9.50
C LEU A 118 -8.40 -7.62 9.27
N GLN A 119 -8.25 -6.80 10.32
CA GLN A 119 -8.39 -5.35 10.22
C GLN A 119 -7.38 -4.74 9.24
N ASN A 120 -6.13 -5.22 9.28
CA ASN A 120 -5.08 -4.73 8.40
C ASN A 120 -5.32 -5.11 6.94
N VAL A 121 -5.82 -6.32 6.64
CA VAL A 121 -6.16 -6.73 5.26
C VAL A 121 -7.27 -5.85 4.69
N THR A 122 -8.33 -5.60 5.46
CA THR A 122 -9.40 -4.70 5.03
C THR A 122 -8.88 -3.29 4.75
N GLN A 123 -8.00 -2.76 5.62
CA GLN A 123 -7.38 -1.46 5.40
C GLN A 123 -6.50 -1.44 4.14
N ILE A 124 -5.68 -2.47 3.93
CA ILE A 124 -4.82 -2.61 2.74
C ILE A 124 -5.66 -2.69 1.47
N ALA A 125 -6.84 -3.31 1.50
CA ALA A 125 -7.75 -3.33 0.35
C ALA A 125 -8.17 -1.92 -0.08
N TYR A 126 -8.66 -1.11 0.86
CA TYR A 126 -9.03 0.28 0.56
C TYR A 126 -7.82 1.14 0.19
N GLU A 127 -6.68 0.96 0.85
CA GLU A 127 -5.46 1.69 0.51
C GLU A 127 -4.99 1.36 -0.92
N THR A 128 -5.05 0.09 -1.32
CA THR A 128 -4.70 -0.39 -2.66
C THR A 128 -5.65 0.17 -3.73
N LEU A 129 -6.97 0.13 -3.47
CA LEU A 129 -7.97 0.73 -4.36
C LEU A 129 -7.73 2.23 -4.54
N GLY A 130 -7.44 2.96 -3.46
CA GLY A 130 -7.11 4.38 -3.56
C GLY A 130 -5.80 4.67 -4.31
N VAL A 131 -4.85 3.73 -4.38
CA VAL A 131 -3.69 3.86 -5.27
C VAL A 131 -4.10 3.64 -6.73
N SER A 132 -4.93 2.64 -7.00
CA SER A 132 -5.50 2.38 -8.33
C SER A 132 -6.23 3.60 -8.88
N GLU A 133 -7.13 4.19 -8.09
CA GLU A 133 -7.86 5.41 -8.44
C GLU A 133 -6.91 6.56 -8.77
N GLY A 134 -5.84 6.76 -7.98
CA GLY A 134 -4.85 7.79 -8.27
C GLY A 134 -4.13 7.60 -9.62
N PHE A 135 -3.92 6.35 -10.06
CA PHE A 135 -3.37 6.08 -11.40
C PHE A 135 -4.40 6.31 -12.51
N GLU A 136 -5.67 5.98 -12.26
CA GLU A 136 -6.77 6.27 -13.20
C GLU A 136 -6.93 7.79 -13.39
N ASP A 137 -6.85 8.57 -12.31
CA ASP A 137 -6.88 10.04 -12.35
C ASP A 137 -5.75 10.60 -13.21
N ILE A 138 -4.52 10.08 -13.09
CA ILE A 138 -3.38 10.49 -13.94
C ILE A 138 -3.70 10.23 -15.42
N VAL A 139 -4.26 9.07 -15.74
CA VAL A 139 -4.64 8.72 -17.11
C VAL A 139 -5.74 9.63 -17.63
N GLU A 140 -6.74 9.93 -16.82
CA GLU A 140 -7.81 10.84 -17.17
C GLU A 140 -7.27 12.25 -17.44
N GLU A 141 -6.35 12.75 -16.60
CA GLU A 141 -5.67 14.03 -16.80
C GLU A 141 -4.86 14.05 -18.11
N LEU A 142 -4.16 12.97 -18.46
CA LEU A 142 -3.40 12.87 -19.72
C LEU A 142 -4.31 12.92 -20.95
N ILE A 143 -5.43 12.19 -20.92
CA ILE A 143 -6.41 12.14 -22.01
C ILE A 143 -7.10 13.50 -22.17
N ASN A 144 -7.52 14.10 -21.06
CA ASN A 144 -8.22 15.39 -21.06
C ASN A 144 -7.34 16.51 -21.63
N ASN A 145 -6.03 16.46 -21.40
CA ASN A 145 -5.07 17.42 -21.93
C ASN A 145 -4.45 17.00 -23.28
N ARG A 146 -4.83 15.84 -23.85
CA ARG A 146 -4.30 15.28 -25.11
C ARG A 146 -2.78 15.10 -25.12
N VAL A 147 -2.23 14.72 -23.98
CA VAL A 147 -0.79 14.46 -23.76
C VAL A 147 -0.50 12.95 -23.72
N ASP A 148 -1.54 12.14 -23.86
CA ASP A 148 -1.52 10.69 -23.78
C ASP A 148 -0.87 10.02 -25.00
N THR A 149 -0.33 8.82 -24.75
CA THR A 149 0.12 7.89 -25.78
C THR A 149 -0.49 6.51 -25.50
N GLU A 150 -0.72 5.73 -26.55
CA GLU A 150 -1.26 4.37 -26.41
C GLU A 150 -0.37 3.46 -25.55
N GLU A 151 0.94 3.65 -25.59
CA GLU A 151 1.90 2.94 -24.75
C GLU A 151 1.76 3.33 -23.27
N LEU A 152 1.66 4.63 -22.98
CA LEU A 152 1.48 5.13 -21.62
C LEU A 152 0.15 4.66 -21.02
N LYS A 153 -0.92 4.64 -21.82
CA LYS A 153 -2.23 4.15 -21.41
C LYS A 153 -2.20 2.65 -21.11
N ARG A 154 -1.59 1.83 -21.98
CA ARG A 154 -1.44 0.39 -21.74
C ARG A 154 -0.69 0.11 -20.45
N ARG A 155 0.36 0.88 -20.18
CA ARG A 155 1.16 0.78 -18.97
C ARG A 155 0.36 1.16 -17.72
N LEU A 156 -0.17 2.38 -17.68
CA LEU A 156 -0.82 2.92 -16.49
C LEU A 156 -2.15 2.22 -16.18
N VAL A 157 -2.93 1.90 -17.21
CA VAL A 157 -4.23 1.21 -17.03
C VAL A 157 -4.02 -0.29 -16.91
N GLY A 158 -3.54 -0.94 -17.97
CA GLY A 158 -3.48 -2.40 -18.04
C GLY A 158 -2.35 -3.02 -17.22
N GLY A 159 -1.23 -2.31 -17.07
CA GLY A 159 -0.06 -2.79 -16.32
C GLY A 159 -0.10 -2.47 -14.82
N ILE A 160 -0.88 -1.47 -14.40
CA ILE A 160 -0.84 -0.95 -13.03
C ILE A 160 -2.25 -0.84 -12.42
N ALA A 161 -3.10 0.07 -12.91
CA ALA A 161 -4.39 0.34 -12.28
C ALA A 161 -5.32 -0.88 -12.26
N GLU A 162 -5.53 -1.56 -13.39
CA GLU A 162 -6.40 -2.73 -13.45
C GLU A 162 -5.91 -3.89 -12.54
N PRO A 163 -4.61 -4.25 -12.53
CA PRO A 163 -4.07 -5.17 -11.55
C PRO A 163 -4.29 -4.75 -10.09
N LEU A 164 -4.03 -3.48 -9.74
CA LEU A 164 -4.26 -2.96 -8.38
C LEU A 164 -5.73 -3.08 -7.98
N ARG A 165 -6.63 -2.72 -8.88
CA ARG A 165 -8.08 -2.86 -8.67
C ARG A 165 -8.48 -4.32 -8.48
N ASN A 166 -7.92 -5.24 -9.27
CA ASN A 166 -8.17 -6.67 -9.10
C ASN A 166 -7.67 -7.21 -7.75
N ILE A 167 -6.51 -6.74 -7.28
CA ILE A 167 -5.99 -7.07 -5.95
C ILE A 167 -6.95 -6.55 -4.86
N GLY A 168 -7.36 -5.28 -4.95
CA GLY A 168 -8.25 -4.61 -4.00
C GLY A 168 -9.67 -5.18 -3.95
N ASP A 169 -10.29 -5.46 -5.10
CA ASP A 169 -11.69 -5.87 -5.20
C ASP A 169 -11.91 -7.38 -5.07
N LYS A 170 -10.90 -8.20 -5.34
CA LYS A 170 -11.05 -9.66 -5.40
C LYS A 170 -10.10 -10.40 -4.48
N MET A 171 -8.80 -10.16 -4.60
CA MET A 171 -7.80 -10.99 -3.93
C MET A 171 -7.75 -10.71 -2.43
N LEU A 172 -7.72 -9.44 -2.02
CA LEU A 172 -7.72 -9.06 -0.61
C LEU A 172 -9.04 -9.42 0.10
N PRO A 173 -10.24 -9.23 -0.50
CA PRO A 173 -11.48 -9.76 0.06
C PRO A 173 -11.52 -11.29 0.18
N ALA A 174 -10.92 -12.02 -0.77
CA ALA A 174 -10.79 -13.46 -0.66
C ALA A 174 -9.89 -13.88 0.51
N LEU A 175 -8.76 -13.18 0.70
CA LEU A 175 -7.89 -13.37 1.87
C LEU A 175 -8.61 -13.00 3.18
N GLU A 176 -9.39 -11.92 3.20
CA GLU A 176 -10.20 -11.54 4.36
C GLU A 176 -11.15 -12.68 4.76
N ALA A 177 -11.86 -13.26 3.79
CA ALA A 177 -12.74 -14.41 4.03
C ALA A 177 -11.97 -15.64 4.56
N ARG A 178 -10.73 -15.88 4.09
CA ARG A 178 -9.86 -16.95 4.63
C ARG A 178 -9.48 -16.71 6.07
N ILE A 179 -9.11 -15.47 6.43
CA ILE A 179 -8.78 -15.09 7.82
C ILE A 179 -10.00 -15.24 8.73
N GLN A 180 -11.20 -14.90 8.26
CA GLN A 180 -12.44 -15.13 9.02
C GLN A 180 -12.69 -16.62 9.28
N LEU A 181 -12.47 -17.49 8.28
CA LEU A 181 -12.54 -18.94 8.46
C LEU A 181 -11.50 -19.45 9.46
N LEU A 182 -10.28 -18.90 9.43
CA LEU A 182 -9.24 -19.20 10.41
C LEU A 182 -9.66 -18.76 11.83
N GLU A 183 -10.30 -17.61 12.01
CA GLU A 183 -10.81 -17.18 13.32
C GLU A 183 -11.86 -18.18 13.86
N VAL A 184 -12.76 -18.67 13.01
CA VAL A 184 -13.76 -19.69 13.38
C VAL A 184 -13.10 -21.02 13.73
N ALA A 185 -12.15 -21.48 12.92
CA ALA A 185 -11.38 -22.70 13.17
C ALA A 185 -10.63 -22.63 14.51
N TYR A 186 -9.98 -21.49 14.79
CA TYR A 186 -9.26 -21.25 16.03
C TYR A 186 -10.19 -21.23 17.25
N ARG A 187 -11.35 -20.55 17.14
CA ARG A 187 -12.36 -20.50 18.20
C ARG A 187 -12.93 -21.86 18.54
N ASN A 188 -13.13 -22.72 17.53
CA ASN A 188 -13.68 -24.06 17.70
C ASN A 188 -12.59 -25.13 17.94
N GLN A 189 -11.31 -24.74 17.92
CA GLN A 189 -10.15 -25.64 18.00
C GLN A 189 -10.20 -26.80 16.99
N GLN A 190 -10.77 -26.55 15.81
CA GLN A 190 -11.00 -27.57 14.80
C GLN A 190 -10.38 -27.16 13.47
N SER A 191 -9.59 -28.04 12.87
CA SER A 191 -8.96 -27.82 11.55
C SER A 191 -8.16 -26.50 11.47
N VAL A 192 -7.52 -26.09 12.57
CA VAL A 192 -6.74 -24.84 12.65
C VAL A 192 -5.57 -24.86 11.69
N GLU A 193 -4.83 -25.98 11.63
CA GLU A 193 -3.66 -26.16 10.75
C GLU A 193 -4.03 -26.02 9.28
N GLU A 194 -5.06 -26.73 8.85
CA GLU A 194 -5.54 -26.68 7.47
C GLU A 194 -6.02 -25.27 7.10
N SER A 195 -6.72 -24.60 8.01
CA SER A 195 -7.21 -23.23 7.80
C SER A 195 -6.06 -22.22 7.73
N GLN A 196 -5.04 -22.39 8.58
CA GLN A 196 -3.86 -21.54 8.57
C GLN A 196 -3.08 -21.72 7.26
N LEU A 197 -2.79 -22.97 6.86
CA LEU A 197 -2.02 -23.27 5.66
C LEU A 197 -2.69 -22.67 4.40
N ARG A 198 -4.03 -22.81 4.30
CA ARG A 198 -4.81 -22.20 3.22
C ARG A 198 -4.77 -20.67 3.24
N THR A 199 -4.80 -20.06 4.42
CA THR A 199 -4.75 -18.60 4.58
C THR A 199 -3.37 -18.06 4.21
N VAL A 200 -2.30 -18.73 4.65
CA VAL A 200 -0.91 -18.39 4.31
C VAL A 200 -0.70 -18.50 2.79
N ALA A 201 -1.15 -19.59 2.16
CA ALA A 201 -1.03 -19.76 0.71
C ALA A 201 -1.78 -18.67 -0.07
N GLU A 202 -2.99 -18.28 0.36
CA GLU A 202 -3.73 -17.18 -0.26
C GLU A 202 -2.97 -15.84 -0.13
N GLY A 203 -2.36 -15.59 1.02
CA GLY A 203 -1.54 -14.40 1.25
C GLY A 203 -0.28 -14.33 0.37
N GLU A 204 0.36 -15.47 0.09
CA GLU A 204 1.49 -15.54 -0.85
C GLU A 204 1.07 -15.20 -2.28
N VAL A 205 -0.11 -15.66 -2.71
CA VAL A 205 -0.67 -15.32 -4.03
C VAL A 205 -0.93 -13.82 -4.15
N VAL A 206 -1.44 -13.18 -3.09
CA VAL A 206 -1.62 -11.71 -3.03
C VAL A 206 -0.27 -11.00 -3.10
N LEU A 207 0.71 -11.40 -2.30
CA LEU A 207 2.05 -10.78 -2.29
C LEU A 207 2.73 -10.86 -3.65
N GLU A 208 2.67 -12.01 -4.32
CA GLU A 208 3.24 -12.19 -5.65
C GLU A 208 2.56 -11.26 -6.68
N ALA A 209 1.23 -11.13 -6.64
CA ALA A 209 0.52 -10.20 -7.51
C ALA A 209 0.89 -8.73 -7.23
N MET A 210 1.01 -8.33 -5.96
CA MET A 210 1.46 -6.97 -5.59
C MET A 210 2.89 -6.70 -6.07
N LYS A 211 3.79 -7.69 -5.94
CA LYS A 211 5.17 -7.58 -6.40
C LYS A 211 5.25 -7.42 -7.92
N GLN A 212 4.46 -8.19 -8.68
CA GLN A 212 4.39 -8.04 -10.14
C GLN A 212 3.98 -6.63 -10.55
N VAL A 213 3.06 -6.00 -9.82
CA VAL A 213 2.67 -4.61 -10.08
C VAL A 213 3.81 -3.64 -9.75
N LEU A 214 4.52 -3.82 -8.64
CA LEU A 214 5.70 -3.00 -8.31
C LEU A 214 6.79 -3.12 -9.38
N ASP A 215 7.04 -4.33 -9.90
CA ASP A 215 8.00 -4.56 -10.97
C ASP A 215 7.62 -3.78 -12.25
N ARG A 216 6.32 -3.69 -12.57
CA ARG A 216 5.82 -2.86 -13.69
C ARG A 216 5.99 -1.36 -13.46
N MET A 217 6.03 -0.91 -12.21
CA MET A 217 6.37 0.48 -11.87
C MET A 217 7.89 0.74 -11.96
N LEU A 218 8.71 -0.25 -11.63
CA LEU A 218 10.18 -0.20 -11.63
C LEU A 218 10.80 -0.18 -13.03
N GLU A 219 10.27 -0.98 -13.95
CA GLU A 219 10.82 -1.14 -15.31
C GLU A 219 11.05 0.21 -16.03
N LEU A 220 10.37 1.30 -15.62
CA LEU A 220 10.40 2.59 -16.33
C LEU A 220 10.76 3.80 -15.44
N GLU A 221 10.87 3.64 -14.13
CA GLU A 221 11.46 4.66 -13.23
C GLU A 221 12.94 4.89 -13.57
N SER A 222 13.67 3.84 -13.98
CA SER A 222 15.07 3.96 -14.41
C SER A 222 15.24 4.86 -15.64
N TYR A 223 14.26 4.92 -16.55
CA TYR A 223 14.30 5.83 -17.70
C TYR A 223 14.07 7.28 -17.29
N ASN A 224 13.07 7.51 -16.42
CA ASN A 224 12.74 8.86 -15.96
C ASN A 224 13.73 9.41 -14.94
N GLU A 225 14.34 8.60 -14.07
CA GLU A 225 15.46 9.00 -13.21
C GLU A 225 16.65 9.45 -14.04
N ILE A 226 17.00 8.72 -15.11
CA ILE A 226 18.08 9.14 -16.02
C ILE A 226 17.72 10.49 -16.69
N VAL A 227 16.46 10.69 -17.06
CA VAL A 227 15.99 11.96 -17.66
C VAL A 227 15.95 13.11 -16.65
N GLU A 228 15.55 12.88 -15.39
CA GLU A 228 15.63 13.86 -14.29
C GLU A 228 17.08 14.22 -13.99
N LEU A 229 17.98 13.23 -13.96
CA LEU A 229 19.41 13.44 -13.76
C LEU A 229 20.00 14.25 -14.93
N LEU A 230 19.58 13.98 -16.17
CA LEU A 230 19.91 14.78 -17.35
C LEU A 230 19.33 16.20 -17.27
N ARG A 231 18.07 16.38 -16.85
CA ARG A 231 17.45 17.71 -16.66
C ARG A 231 18.14 18.51 -15.55
N GLY A 232 18.57 17.86 -14.47
CA GLY A 232 19.38 18.45 -13.40
C GLY A 232 20.73 18.94 -13.93
N ILE A 233 21.45 18.10 -14.66
CA ILE A 233 22.72 18.45 -15.31
C ILE A 233 22.55 19.63 -16.28
N VAL A 234 21.46 19.68 -17.06
CA VAL A 234 21.17 20.78 -17.98
C VAL A 234 20.93 22.10 -17.22
N LYS A 235 20.12 22.09 -16.16
CA LYS A 235 19.88 23.26 -15.32
C LYS A 235 21.15 23.76 -14.63
N ASP A 236 22.00 22.85 -14.17
CA ASP A 236 23.28 23.19 -13.56
C ASP A 236 24.25 23.80 -14.58
N HIS A 237 24.28 23.27 -15.80
CA HIS A 237 25.04 23.87 -16.91
C HIS A 237 24.55 25.28 -17.29
N GLU A 238 23.24 25.53 -17.28
CA GLU A 238 22.67 26.86 -17.54
C GLU A 238 23.06 27.86 -16.44
N LYS A 239 22.98 27.46 -15.17
CA LYS A 239 23.44 28.28 -14.04
C LYS A 239 24.94 28.58 -14.13
N LEU A 240 25.76 27.59 -14.47
CA LEU A 240 27.21 27.77 -14.61
C LEU A 240 27.56 28.77 -15.73
N LYS A 241 26.82 28.70 -16.84
CA LYS A 241 26.94 29.61 -17.99
C LYS A 241 26.52 31.04 -17.64
N GLU A 242 25.43 31.19 -16.89
CA GLU A 242 24.98 32.47 -16.33
C GLU A 242 26.04 33.11 -15.42
N LEU A 243 26.61 32.33 -14.49
CA LEU A 243 27.65 32.77 -13.56
C LEU A 243 28.93 33.21 -14.28
N THR A 244 29.44 32.40 -15.20
CA THR A 244 30.64 32.77 -16.00
C THR A 244 30.39 33.99 -16.89
N LYS A 245 29.19 34.16 -17.43
CA LYS A 245 28.82 35.37 -18.20
C LYS A 245 28.72 36.60 -17.31
N LYS A 246 28.31 36.47 -16.05
CA LYS A 246 28.35 37.56 -15.07
C LYS A 246 29.80 37.91 -14.69
N GLU A 247 30.64 36.92 -14.36
CA GLU A 247 32.04 37.16 -14.03
C GLU A 247 32.83 37.82 -15.17
N ARG A 248 32.65 37.36 -16.42
CA ARG A 248 33.28 37.98 -17.59
C ARG A 248 32.85 39.44 -17.77
N ARG A 249 31.57 39.75 -17.54
CA ARG A 249 31.07 41.13 -17.58
C ARG A 249 31.63 41.98 -16.44
N GLN A 250 31.80 41.42 -15.25
CA GLN A 250 32.41 42.10 -14.11
C GLN A 250 33.89 42.40 -14.35
N LYS A 251 34.67 41.43 -14.85
CA LYS A 251 36.08 41.62 -15.23
C LYS A 251 36.26 42.64 -16.35
N LEU A 252 35.38 42.64 -17.36
CA LEU A 252 35.43 43.65 -18.42
C LEU A 252 35.14 45.05 -17.87
N ARG A 253 34.16 45.19 -16.96
CA ARG A 253 33.86 46.47 -16.31
C ARG A 253 35.02 46.97 -15.45
N SER A 254 35.64 46.12 -14.64
CA SER A 254 36.78 46.54 -13.82
C SER A 254 37.98 47.00 -14.66
N LEU A 255 38.22 46.39 -15.83
CA LEU A 255 39.29 46.82 -16.74
C LEU A 255 38.98 48.15 -17.48
N LEU A 256 37.70 48.50 -17.61
CA LEU A 256 37.24 49.76 -18.19
C LEU A 256 37.25 50.91 -17.16
N ASP A 257 37.08 50.60 -15.87
CA ASP A 257 37.13 51.57 -14.77
C ASP A 257 38.58 51.85 -14.29
N ASP A 258 39.53 50.97 -14.60
CA ASP A 258 40.97 51.11 -14.27
C ASP A 258 41.80 51.86 -15.35
N ASN A 259 41.16 52.51 -16.34
CA ASN A 259 41.78 53.43 -17.31
C ASN A 259 41.21 54.85 -17.18
#